data_AF-A0A7X8T354-F1
#
_entry.id   AF-A0A7X8T354-F1
#
_cell.length_a   1.000
_cell.length_b   1.000
_cell.length_c   1.000
_cell.angle_alpha   90.00
_cell.angle_beta   90.00
_cell.angle_gamma   90.00
#
_symmetry.space_group_name_H-M   'P 1'
#
loop_
_entity.id
_entity.type
_entity.pdbx_description
1 polymer ?
#
loop_
_entity_poly.entity_id
_entity_poly.type
_entity_poly.pdbx_seq_one_letter_code
_entity_poly.pdbx_strand_id
1 'polypeptide(L)'
;MSHSNTRAFRLETFRAVLDRIIPRDEFPSATDNGVDRFILRLWDAGLIADTHGIELGLRSMDERASTAFETLLPDEQDLLLAQCEKEAWFRTLCELAAEGFYADPANGANPGAISWQMVGYRPGLPEGPSGPGENPQDAVRGRLWA
;
A
#
# COMPACT_ATOMS: atom_id res chain seq x y z
N MET A 1 11.21 7.21 -21.57
CA MET A 1 9.88 7.56 -22.12
C MET A 1 8.85 7.13 -21.09
N SER A 2 8.37 8.06 -20.26
CA SER A 2 7.32 7.75 -19.28
C SER A 2 6.02 7.58 -20.04
N HIS A 3 5.56 6.34 -20.20
CA HIS A 3 4.17 6.08 -20.53
C HIS A 3 3.39 6.53 -19.31
N SER A 4 2.70 7.67 -19.41
CA SER A 4 1.60 7.96 -18.50
C SER A 4 0.59 6.84 -18.71
N ASN A 5 0.70 5.79 -17.90
CA ASN A 5 -0.23 4.69 -17.90
C ASN A 5 -1.54 5.28 -17.36
N THR A 6 -2.44 5.66 -18.27
CA THR A 6 -3.78 6.11 -17.88
C THR A 6 -4.45 4.91 -17.21
N ARG A 7 -4.52 4.93 -15.88
CA ARG A 7 -5.17 3.88 -15.10
C ARG A 7 -6.67 3.92 -15.37
N ALA A 8 -7.31 2.76 -15.39
CA ALA A 8 -8.75 2.65 -15.63
C ALA A 8 -9.61 3.09 -14.42
N PHE A 9 -8.99 3.61 -13.37
CA PHE A 9 -9.61 4.14 -12.16
C PHE A 9 -8.98 5.49 -11.78
N ARG A 10 -9.70 6.28 -10.97
CA ARG A 10 -9.21 7.55 -10.44
C ARG A 10 -8.21 7.33 -9.30
N LEU A 11 -7.06 7.99 -9.35
CA LEU A 11 -6.04 7.89 -8.31
C LEU A 11 -6.52 8.47 -6.97
N GLU A 12 -7.42 9.45 -7.02
CA GLU A 12 -8.01 10.07 -5.83
C GLU A 12 -8.90 9.06 -5.09
N THR A 13 -9.75 8.33 -5.82
CA THR A 13 -10.57 7.23 -5.28
C THR A 13 -9.70 6.15 -4.66
N PHE A 14 -8.65 5.71 -5.37
CA PHE A 14 -7.70 4.73 -4.84
C PHE A 14 -7.08 5.17 -3.51
N ARG A 15 -6.58 6.40 -3.44
CA ARG A 15 -5.98 6.96 -2.22
C ARG A 15 -6.98 7.09 -1.09
N ALA A 16 -8.19 7.59 -1.38
CA ALA A 16 -9.25 7.71 -0.39
C ALA A 16 -9.62 6.35 0.20
N VAL A 17 -9.74 5.30 -0.63
CA VAL A 17 -9.98 3.92 -0.17
C VAL A 17 -8.85 3.45 0.76
N LEU A 18 -7.58 3.65 0.38
CA LEU A 18 -6.45 3.28 1.23
C LEU A 18 -6.45 4.00 2.59
N ASP A 19 -6.78 5.30 2.61
CA ASP A 19 -6.88 6.09 3.84
C ASP A 19 -8.13 5.78 4.68
N ARG A 20 -9.07 4.97 4.16
CA ARG A 20 -10.12 4.35 4.99
C ARG A 20 -9.74 2.97 5.51
N ILE A 21 -8.89 2.23 4.78
CA ILE A 21 -8.33 0.95 5.25
C ILE A 21 -7.34 1.18 6.41
N ILE A 22 -6.42 2.13 6.27
CA ILE A 22 -5.51 2.57 7.34
C ILE A 22 -5.65 4.08 7.50
N PRO A 23 -6.57 4.53 8.37
CA PRO A 23 -6.82 5.95 8.58
C PRO A 23 -5.70 6.62 9.35
N ARG A 24 -5.59 7.95 9.17
CA ARG A 24 -4.78 8.78 10.04
C ARG A 24 -5.38 8.80 11.44
N ASP A 25 -4.55 8.56 12.44
CA ASP A 25 -4.85 8.74 13.85
C ASP A 25 -3.64 9.40 14.56
N GLU A 26 -3.17 8.85 15.67
CA GLU A 26 -1.87 9.23 16.27
C GLU A 26 -0.69 8.90 15.34
N PHE A 27 -0.92 8.03 14.34
CA PHE A 27 0.01 7.62 13.30
C PHE A 27 -0.44 8.10 11.91
N PRO A 28 0.47 8.13 10.92
CA PRO A 28 0.13 8.53 9.55
C PRO A 28 -0.86 7.55 8.89
N SER A 29 -1.67 8.04 7.94
CA SER A 29 -2.52 7.16 7.14
C SER A 29 -1.73 6.28 6.18
N ALA A 30 -2.41 5.38 5.46
CA ALA A 30 -1.82 4.61 4.36
C ALA A 30 -1.03 5.50 3.38
N THR A 31 -1.65 6.56 2.86
CA THR A 31 -1.00 7.41 1.85
C THR A 31 0.13 8.25 2.42
N ASP A 32 0.00 8.75 3.65
CA ASP A 32 1.09 9.44 4.34
C ASP A 32 2.32 8.53 4.53
N ASN A 33 2.08 7.24 4.74
CA ASN A 33 3.13 6.24 4.95
C ASN A 33 3.62 5.59 3.62
N GLY A 34 3.21 6.16 2.47
CA GLY A 34 3.69 5.77 1.14
C GLY A 34 3.10 4.48 0.57
N VAL A 35 2.01 3.97 1.15
CA VAL A 35 1.36 2.72 0.71
C VAL A 35 0.85 2.83 -0.72
N ASP A 36 0.30 3.98 -1.13
CA ASP A 36 -0.16 4.20 -2.50
C ASP A 36 0.97 3.98 -3.52
N ARG A 37 2.14 4.58 -3.27
CA ARG A 37 3.34 4.44 -4.12
C ARG A 37 3.90 3.03 -4.11
N PHE A 38 3.83 2.32 -2.99
CA PHE A 38 4.23 0.92 -2.92
C PHE A 38 3.35 0.06 -3.81
N ILE A 39 2.03 0.13 -3.66
CA ILE A 39 1.08 -0.64 -4.45
C ILE A 39 1.20 -0.30 -5.95
N LEU A 40 1.30 0.98 -6.30
CA LEU A 40 1.47 1.39 -7.69
C LEU A 40 2.76 0.87 -8.32
N ARG A 41 3.86 0.75 -7.55
CA ARG A 41 5.10 0.12 -8.05
C ARG A 41 4.92 -1.38 -8.28
N LEU A 42 4.24 -2.10 -7.39
CA LEU A 42 3.91 -3.52 -7.60
C LEU A 42 3.02 -3.71 -8.83
N TRP A 43 2.05 -2.81 -9.01
CA TRP A 43 1.17 -2.78 -10.15
C TRP A 43 1.93 -2.61 -11.46
N ASP A 44 2.78 -1.57 -11.53
CA ASP A 44 3.57 -1.27 -12.73
C ASP A 44 4.62 -2.37 -13.03
N ALA A 45 5.04 -3.12 -12.01
CA ALA A 45 5.91 -4.29 -12.14
C ALA A 45 5.17 -5.59 -12.53
N GLY A 46 3.83 -5.57 -12.62
CA GLY A 46 3.02 -6.76 -12.94
C GLY A 46 2.99 -7.81 -11.82
N LEU A 47 3.23 -7.40 -10.57
CA LEU A 47 3.31 -8.29 -9.41
C LEU A 47 1.97 -8.47 -8.68
N ILE A 48 0.93 -7.74 -9.09
CA ILE A 48 -0.42 -7.87 -8.55
C ILE A 48 -1.19 -8.86 -9.42
N ALA A 49 -1.67 -9.95 -8.82
CA ALA A 49 -2.30 -11.06 -9.54
C ALA A 49 -3.61 -10.68 -10.25
N ASP A 50 -4.48 -9.91 -9.59
CA ASP A 50 -5.79 -9.51 -10.13
C ASP A 50 -5.93 -7.98 -10.16
N THR A 51 -5.17 -7.35 -11.05
CA THR A 51 -5.28 -5.90 -11.30
C THR A 51 -6.67 -5.53 -11.82
N HIS A 52 -7.24 -6.33 -12.73
CA HIS A 52 -8.54 -6.03 -13.35
C HIS A 52 -9.68 -6.00 -12.33
N GLY A 53 -9.73 -6.95 -11.39
CA GLY A 53 -10.72 -6.95 -10.30
C GLY A 53 -10.62 -5.69 -9.43
N ILE A 54 -9.40 -5.22 -9.14
CA ILE A 54 -9.17 -3.98 -8.39
C ILE A 54 -9.63 -2.75 -9.19
N GLU A 55 -9.35 -2.68 -10.49
CA GLU A 55 -9.82 -1.58 -11.34
C GLU A 55 -11.35 -1.47 -11.35
N LEU A 56 -12.04 -2.60 -11.52
CA LEU A 56 -13.51 -2.65 -11.50
C LEU A 56 -14.07 -2.27 -10.12
N GLY A 57 -13.47 -2.78 -9.05
CA GLY A 57 -13.85 -2.45 -7.67
C GLY A 57 -13.74 -0.95 -7.38
N LEU A 58 -12.58 -0.36 -7.68
CA LEU A 58 -12.32 1.08 -7.48
C LEU A 58 -13.26 1.96 -8.32
N ARG A 59 -13.50 1.60 -9.59
CA ARG A 59 -14.50 2.30 -10.40
C ARG A 59 -15.89 2.22 -9.82
N SER A 60 -16.28 1.06 -9.28
CA SER A 60 -17.59 0.89 -8.69
C SER A 60 -17.82 1.80 -7.49
N MET A 61 -16.77 2.28 -6.82
CA MET A 61 -16.91 3.25 -5.72
C MET A 61 -17.40 4.60 -6.24
N ASP A 62 -16.84 5.08 -7.35
CA ASP A 62 -17.31 6.30 -8.01
C ASP A 62 -18.70 6.14 -8.62
N GLU A 63 -19.06 4.93 -9.09
CA GLU A 63 -20.40 4.63 -9.62
C GLU A 63 -21.47 4.56 -8.51
N ARG A 64 -21.12 4.10 -7.31
CA ARG A 64 -22.03 3.98 -6.15
C ARG A 64 -22.16 5.29 -5.36
N ALA A 65 -21.16 6.17 -5.44
CA ALA A 65 -21.15 7.44 -4.73
C ALA A 65 -22.11 8.47 -5.39
N SER A 66 -22.71 9.34 -4.58
CA SER A 66 -23.56 10.43 -5.09
C SER A 66 -22.77 11.53 -5.82
N THR A 67 -21.48 11.62 -5.50
CA THR A 67 -20.46 12.47 -6.13
C THR A 67 -19.22 11.62 -6.33
N ALA A 68 -18.04 12.21 -6.57
CA ALA A 68 -16.81 11.41 -6.60
C ALA A 68 -16.50 10.85 -5.20
N PHE A 69 -16.08 9.59 -5.10
CA PHE A 69 -15.96 8.89 -3.80
C PHE A 69 -15.06 9.66 -2.81
N GLU A 70 -13.96 10.24 -3.28
CA GLU A 70 -13.01 11.00 -2.45
C GLU A 70 -13.60 12.26 -1.82
N THR A 71 -14.72 12.75 -2.36
CA THR A 71 -15.38 13.99 -1.91
C THR A 71 -16.47 13.75 -0.87
N LEU A 72 -16.85 12.49 -0.64
CA LEU A 72 -17.82 12.11 0.39
C LEU A 72 -17.28 12.37 1.79
N LEU A 73 -18.18 12.48 2.78
CA LEU A 73 -17.78 12.50 4.18
C LEU A 73 -17.16 11.14 4.58
N PRO A 74 -16.22 11.10 5.56
CA PRO A 74 -15.57 9.86 5.97
C PRO A 74 -16.56 8.73 6.34
N ASP A 75 -17.63 9.05 7.06
CA ASP A 75 -18.64 8.07 7.46
C ASP A 75 -19.41 7.52 6.23
N GLU A 76 -19.61 8.32 5.19
CA GLU A 76 -20.26 7.89 3.94
C GLU A 76 -19.32 6.98 3.13
N GLN A 77 -18.02 7.29 3.09
CA GLN A 77 -17.00 6.43 2.51
C GLN A 77 -16.98 5.06 3.22
N ASP A 78 -16.99 5.05 4.55
CA ASP A 78 -17.01 3.83 5.35
C ASP A 78 -18.26 2.99 5.10
N LEU A 79 -19.43 3.63 5.02
CA LEU A 79 -20.69 2.93 4.73
C LEU A 79 -20.69 2.26 3.34
N LEU A 80 -20.05 2.87 2.33
CA LEU A 80 -19.88 2.26 1.02
C LEU A 80 -18.85 1.12 1.04
N LEU A 81 -17.72 1.32 1.71
CA LEU A 81 -16.67 0.31 1.82
C LEU A 81 -17.11 -0.91 2.63
N ALA A 82 -17.95 -0.73 3.65
CA ALA A 82 -18.53 -1.83 4.42
C ALA A 82 -19.36 -2.78 3.55
N GLN A 83 -19.99 -2.27 2.48
CA GLN A 83 -20.71 -3.11 1.52
C GLN A 83 -19.77 -3.98 0.68
N CYS A 84 -18.49 -3.60 0.61
CA CYS A 84 -17.45 -4.26 -0.18
C CYS A 84 -16.58 -5.21 0.63
N GLU A 85 -16.79 -5.33 1.96
CA GLU A 85 -15.95 -6.12 2.88
C GLU A 85 -15.68 -7.55 2.38
N LYS A 86 -16.66 -8.15 1.70
CA LYS A 86 -16.57 -9.52 1.18
C LYS A 86 -16.10 -9.63 -0.26
N GLU A 87 -15.96 -8.51 -0.97
CA GLU A 87 -15.53 -8.48 -2.36
C GLU A 87 -14.01 -8.75 -2.42
N ALA A 88 -13.58 -9.58 -3.38
CA ALA A 88 -12.19 -10.02 -3.47
C ALA A 88 -11.21 -8.86 -3.66
N TRP A 89 -11.55 -7.88 -4.51
CA TRP A 89 -10.71 -6.72 -4.78
C TRP A 89 -10.41 -5.90 -3.52
N PHE A 90 -11.40 -5.75 -2.63
CA PHE A 90 -11.26 -4.95 -1.42
C PHE A 90 -10.38 -5.67 -0.40
N ARG A 91 -10.55 -6.99 -0.25
CA ARG A 91 -9.65 -7.82 0.57
C ARG A 91 -8.20 -7.75 0.07
N THR A 92 -8.00 -7.87 -1.24
CA THR A 92 -6.67 -7.74 -1.85
C THR A 92 -6.06 -6.36 -1.58
N LEU A 93 -6.84 -5.28 -1.64
CA LEU A 93 -6.33 -3.95 -1.26
C LEU A 93 -6.02 -3.84 0.23
N CYS A 94 -6.79 -4.47 1.12
CA CYS A 94 -6.46 -4.52 2.54
C CYS A 94 -5.14 -5.25 2.79
N GLU A 95 -4.92 -6.39 2.13
CA GLU A 95 -3.68 -7.16 2.21
C GLU A 95 -2.49 -6.34 1.71
N LEU A 96 -2.60 -5.77 0.49
CA LEU A 96 -1.55 -4.91 -0.08
C LEU A 96 -1.27 -3.66 0.76
N ALA A 97 -2.30 -3.08 1.38
CA ALA A 97 -2.15 -1.95 2.27
C ALA A 97 -1.38 -2.33 3.54
N ALA A 98 -1.72 -3.47 4.14
CA ALA A 98 -1.01 -4.00 5.31
C ALA A 98 0.44 -4.36 4.96
N GLU A 99 0.69 -4.99 3.80
CA GLU A 99 2.04 -5.27 3.31
C GLU A 99 2.86 -4.00 3.16
N GLY A 100 2.31 -2.95 2.53
CA GLY A 100 3.01 -1.68 2.40
C GLY A 100 3.26 -1.00 3.74
N PHE A 101 2.27 -0.97 4.63
CA PHE A 101 2.34 -0.20 5.87
C PHE A 101 3.22 -0.86 6.94
N TYR A 102 3.20 -2.19 7.06
CA TYR A 102 3.88 -2.92 8.12
C TYR A 102 5.21 -3.57 7.72
N ALA A 103 5.57 -3.56 6.43
CA ALA A 103 6.84 -4.15 5.98
C ALA A 103 8.07 -3.28 6.28
N ASP A 104 9.25 -3.83 5.93
CA ASP A 104 10.53 -3.13 5.98
C ASP A 104 10.48 -1.82 5.17
N PRO A 105 10.95 -0.69 5.73
CA PRO A 105 11.09 0.57 5.01
C PRO A 105 11.79 0.47 3.64
N ALA A 106 12.73 -0.48 3.49
CA ALA A 106 13.46 -0.74 2.25
C ALA A 106 12.55 -1.18 1.08
N ASN A 107 11.36 -1.71 1.36
CA ASN A 107 10.37 -2.02 0.33
C ASN A 107 9.73 -0.74 -0.26
N GLY A 108 9.95 0.43 0.36
CA GLY A 108 9.61 1.76 -0.14
C GLY A 108 8.22 2.26 0.23
N ALA A 109 7.66 1.74 1.32
CA ALA A 109 6.66 2.38 2.17
C ALA A 109 7.18 2.32 3.62
N ASN A 110 6.39 2.72 4.62
CA ASN A 110 6.80 2.70 6.02
C ASN A 110 8.11 3.47 6.36
N PRO A 111 8.33 4.70 5.84
CA PRO A 111 9.54 5.48 6.16
C PRO A 111 9.79 5.58 7.67
N GLY A 112 11.04 5.31 8.08
CA GLY A 112 11.44 5.36 9.49
C GLY A 112 10.85 4.24 10.36
N ALA A 113 10.25 3.21 9.74
CA ALA A 113 9.60 2.09 10.43
C ALA A 113 8.54 2.56 11.44
N ILE A 114 7.75 3.58 11.07
CA ILE A 114 6.74 4.18 11.95
C ILE A 114 5.72 3.15 12.42
N SER A 115 5.29 2.23 11.54
CA SER A 115 4.34 1.19 11.93
C SER A 115 4.93 0.17 12.92
N TRP A 116 6.25 0.02 12.96
CA TRP A 116 6.92 -0.82 13.94
C TRP A 116 6.92 -0.16 15.31
N GLN A 117 7.14 1.16 15.34
CA GLN A 117 7.02 1.97 16.56
C GLN A 117 5.59 1.91 17.11
N MET A 118 4.58 1.99 16.23
CA MET A 118 3.16 1.85 16.56
C MET A 118 2.86 0.55 17.32
N VAL A 119 3.37 -0.59 16.85
CA VAL A 119 3.13 -1.89 17.50
C VAL A 119 4.15 -2.21 18.60
N GLY A 120 5.06 -1.29 18.92
CA GLY A 120 6.11 -1.48 19.92
C GLY A 120 7.22 -2.45 19.49
N TYR A 121 7.31 -2.79 18.20
CA TYR A 121 8.35 -3.66 17.67
C TYR A 121 9.69 -2.91 17.62
N ARG A 122 10.72 -3.52 18.20
CA ARG A 122 12.09 -3.04 18.14
C ARG A 122 12.94 -4.13 17.50
N PRO A 123 13.50 -3.93 16.30
CA PRO A 123 14.22 -4.98 15.58
C PRO A 123 15.49 -5.48 16.30
N GLY A 124 15.94 -4.78 17.35
CA GLY A 124 17.12 -5.19 18.14
C GLY A 124 18.45 -5.11 17.38
N LEU A 125 18.42 -4.68 16.11
CA LEU A 125 19.59 -4.52 15.26
C LEU A 125 20.26 -3.17 15.52
N PRO A 126 21.59 -3.14 15.72
CA PRO A 126 22.33 -1.89 15.92
C PRO A 126 22.10 -0.87 14.80
N GLU A 127 21.93 -1.35 13.57
CA GLU A 127 21.83 -0.54 12.35
C GLU A 127 20.38 -0.17 12.01
N GLY A 128 19.41 -0.54 12.85
CA GLY A 128 18.01 -0.23 12.68
C GLY A 128 17.28 -1.21 11.74
N PRO A 129 16.17 -0.79 11.13
CA PRO A 129 15.23 -1.71 10.48
C PRO A 129 15.81 -2.44 9.28
N SER A 130 16.72 -1.80 8.55
CA SER A 130 17.32 -2.36 7.33
C SER A 130 18.54 -3.25 7.60
N GLY A 131 18.93 -3.41 8.88
CA GLY A 131 20.14 -4.14 9.25
C GLY A 131 21.43 -3.47 8.76
N PRO A 132 22.59 -4.14 8.93
CA PRO A 132 23.86 -3.63 8.43
C PRO A 132 23.83 -3.52 6.91
N GLY A 133 24.36 -2.42 6.39
CA GLY A 133 24.50 -2.24 4.95
C GLY A 133 25.28 -3.38 4.30
N GLU A 134 24.97 -3.70 3.05
CA GLU A 134 25.66 -4.77 2.31
C GLU A 134 27.18 -4.60 2.41
N ASN A 135 27.85 -5.61 2.95
CA ASN A 135 29.30 -5.66 2.96
C ASN A 135 29.79 -6.04 1.55
N PRO A 136 30.58 -5.19 0.87
CA PRO A 136 31.11 -5.51 -0.47
C PRO A 136 31.92 -6.80 -0.51
N GLN A 137 32.45 -7.25 0.64
CA GLN A 137 33.20 -8.50 0.77
C GLN A 137 32.30 -9.75 0.83
N ASP A 138 31.05 -9.61 1.27
CA ASP A 138 30.09 -10.72 1.37
C ASP A 138 29.43 -11.03 0.01
N ALA A 139 29.34 -10.04 -0.89
CA ALA A 139 28.94 -10.25 -2.30
C ALA A 139 29.84 -11.24 -3.05
N VAL A 140 31.10 -11.41 -2.60
CA VAL A 140 32.06 -12.35 -3.18
C VAL A 140 31.79 -13.80 -2.76
N ARG A 141 31.10 -14.03 -1.63
CA ARG A 141 30.84 -15.38 -1.08
C ARG A 141 29.60 -16.07 -1.66
N GLY A 142 28.83 -15.40 -2.51
CA GLY A 142 27.56 -15.89 -3.07
C GLY A 142 27.62 -16.61 -4.42
N ARG A 143 28.78 -17.11 -4.89
CA ARG A 143 28.79 -18.14 -5.96
C ARG A 143 28.77 -19.52 -5.33
N LEU A 144 27.61 -19.92 -4.82
CA LEU A 144 27.33 -21.32 -4.52
C LEU A 144 27.27 -22.08 -5.84
N TRP A 145 28.41 -22.68 -6.19
CA TRP A 145 28.69 -23.74 -7.18
C TRP A 145 28.08 -23.63 -8.59
N ALA A 146 28.96 -23.85 -9.57
CA ALA A 146 28.67 -23.93 -11.00
C ALA A 146 27.75 -25.11 -11.38
#